data_AF-H3SK97-F1
#
_entry.id   AF-H3SK97-F1
#
_cell.length_a   1.000
_cell.length_b   1.000
_cell.length_c   1.000
_cell.angle_alpha   90.00
_cell.angle_beta   90.00
_cell.angle_gamma   90.00
#
_symmetry.space_group_name_H-M   'P 1'
#
loop_
_entity.id
_entity.type
_entity.pdbx_description
1 polymer ?
#
loop_
_entity_poly.entity_id
_entity_poly.type
_entity_poly.pdbx_seq_one_letter_code
_entity_poly.pdbx_strand_id
1 'polypeptide(L)'
;MKKRTWTKMILTVSMLAMAAMPLTAAAQENNNKVNGQVVSQQADRYEKDNKHKDLDRPIQQDWLATKGTMEEIRINKDGAYVTVTGEGVQANAQDTVVLALTEDTAIVDQNGKKAHLHQAVKKGWTVTAWYGPKLTRSIPAQGTAEKIVVERPSNGNDEHKNEKKTDGIIVNASKDRIELLGENPVILNITDETVIKDEKGNKLTADALKNNVRVEARYSAVMTKSLPPISNAASIVVKEETVRQTGTILNVNAKGDQASIRLDADSDGNTNNDIVLSINKDTTIVTKDGKELKMSELKAGQKIIGFHAQIMTMSLPPMSYAYQIVVTE
;
A
#
# COMPACT_ATOMS: atom_id res chain seq x y z
N MET A 1 37.31 0.93 59.89
CA MET A 1 37.61 -0.32 60.62
C MET A 1 38.01 -1.40 59.65
N LYS A 2 39.22 -1.96 59.90
CA LYS A 2 39.78 -3.26 59.52
C LYS A 2 39.54 -3.86 58.12
N LYS A 3 40.58 -3.67 57.30
CA LYS A 3 41.12 -4.60 56.31
C LYS A 3 41.36 -5.99 56.93
N ARG A 4 41.27 -7.05 56.12
CA ARG A 4 41.92 -8.33 56.42
C ARG A 4 42.61 -8.87 55.16
N THR A 5 43.91 -8.59 55.12
CA THR A 5 44.93 -9.29 54.35
C THR A 5 45.21 -10.66 54.97
N TRP A 6 45.69 -11.60 54.16
CA TRP A 6 46.73 -12.61 54.44
C TRP A 6 46.68 -13.69 53.36
N THR A 7 47.74 -14.36 52.88
CA THR A 7 49.21 -14.24 52.94
C THR A 7 49.73 -15.20 51.85
N LYS A 8 50.84 -14.85 51.20
CA LYS A 8 51.53 -15.67 50.20
C LYS A 8 52.40 -16.76 50.85
N MET A 9 52.51 -17.93 50.24
CA MET A 9 53.73 -18.78 50.21
C MET A 9 53.51 -19.91 49.17
N ILE A 10 54.09 -19.85 47.97
CA ILE A 10 55.37 -20.43 47.53
C ILE A 10 55.54 -21.91 47.88
N LEU A 11 55.52 -22.77 46.85
CA LEU A 11 56.55 -23.81 46.66
C LEU A 11 56.53 -24.35 45.21
N THR A 12 57.64 -24.06 44.53
CA THR A 12 58.22 -24.72 43.36
C THR A 12 58.33 -26.25 43.52
N VAL A 13 58.17 -27.03 42.44
CA VAL A 13 59.13 -28.05 41.96
C VAL A 13 58.74 -28.56 40.57
N SER A 14 59.74 -28.61 39.69
CA SER A 14 59.82 -29.12 38.32
C SER A 14 59.69 -30.65 38.20
N MET A 15 59.24 -31.14 37.03
CA MET A 15 59.82 -32.22 36.20
C MET A 15 58.78 -32.65 35.15
N LEU A 16 58.97 -32.34 33.86
CA LEU A 16 59.74 -33.06 32.83
C LEU A 16 59.06 -34.34 32.28
N ALA A 17 58.62 -34.21 31.02
CA ALA A 17 58.65 -35.18 29.90
C ALA A 17 57.74 -36.42 29.85
N MET A 18 56.91 -36.38 28.79
CA MET A 18 56.48 -37.44 27.85
C MET A 18 55.58 -38.59 28.34
N ALA A 19 54.36 -38.67 27.79
CA ALA A 19 54.09 -39.49 26.60
C ALA A 19 52.60 -39.45 26.19
N ALA A 20 52.39 -39.41 24.87
CA ALA A 20 51.27 -39.91 24.07
C ALA A 20 49.83 -39.34 24.26
N MET A 21 49.26 -38.93 23.11
CA MET A 21 47.90 -38.43 22.88
C MET A 21 46.82 -39.45 23.30
N PRO A 22 45.61 -38.98 23.65
CA PRO A 22 44.50 -39.12 22.71
C PRO A 22 43.57 -37.88 22.61
N LEU A 23 42.94 -37.77 21.45
CA LEU A 23 41.85 -36.84 21.13
C LEU A 23 40.57 -37.21 21.90
N THR A 24 40.04 -36.35 22.77
CA THR A 24 38.61 -35.94 22.80
C THR A 24 38.32 -34.88 23.87
N ALA A 25 37.46 -33.92 23.50
CA ALA A 25 36.54 -33.13 24.32
C ALA A 25 37.10 -32.20 25.43
N ALA A 26 37.05 -30.89 25.19
CA ALA A 26 36.12 -30.00 25.89
C ALA A 26 36.26 -28.54 25.40
N ALA A 27 35.12 -27.98 25.02
CA ALA A 27 34.73 -26.58 24.96
C ALA A 27 35.82 -25.50 25.19
N GLN A 28 36.15 -24.80 24.11
CA GLN A 28 36.44 -23.37 24.20
C GLN A 28 35.40 -22.65 23.33
N GLU A 29 34.48 -22.00 24.02
CA GLU A 29 33.41 -21.16 23.50
C GLU A 29 34.04 -20.04 22.66
N ASN A 30 34.04 -20.25 21.34
CA ASN A 30 34.50 -19.25 20.39
C ASN A 30 33.26 -18.57 19.80
N ASN A 31 32.99 -17.37 20.30
CA ASN A 31 32.01 -16.44 19.78
C ASN A 31 32.40 -15.98 18.36
N ASN A 32 32.21 -16.85 17.37
CA ASN A 32 32.10 -16.47 15.98
C ASN A 32 30.69 -16.82 15.51
N LYS A 33 29.76 -15.90 15.79
CA LYS A 33 28.57 -15.73 14.96
C LYS A 33 29.08 -15.53 13.53
N VAL A 34 28.94 -16.55 12.69
CA VAL A 34 29.04 -16.35 11.23
C VAL A 34 27.85 -15.50 10.85
N ASN A 35 28.15 -14.22 10.72
CA ASN A 35 27.23 -13.16 10.34
C ASN A 35 26.86 -13.36 8.87
N GLY A 36 25.84 -14.19 8.60
CA GLY A 36 25.18 -14.28 7.30
C GLY A 36 24.46 -12.96 7.03
N GLN A 37 25.19 -12.00 6.47
CA GLN A 37 24.68 -10.68 6.18
C GLN A 37 23.58 -10.73 5.11
N VAL A 38 22.46 -10.13 5.47
CA VAL A 38 21.27 -9.88 4.65
C VAL A 38 21.65 -9.14 3.36
N VAL A 39 21.43 -9.80 2.22
CA VAL A 39 21.75 -9.32 0.86
C VAL A 39 20.63 -8.40 0.31
N SER A 40 20.25 -7.33 1.04
CA SER A 40 19.27 -6.37 0.49
C SER A 40 19.91 -5.46 -0.56
N GLN A 41 21.01 -4.80 -0.22
CA GLN A 41 21.65 -3.81 -1.09
C GLN A 41 22.40 -4.39 -2.31
N GLN A 42 22.71 -5.69 -2.32
CA GLN A 42 23.40 -6.35 -3.43
C GLN A 42 22.43 -6.97 -4.43
N ALA A 43 21.29 -7.51 -3.96
CA ALA A 43 20.20 -7.96 -4.83
C ALA A 43 19.54 -6.79 -5.56
N ASP A 44 19.31 -5.67 -4.86
CA ASP A 44 18.78 -4.44 -5.46
C ASP A 44 19.71 -3.85 -6.53
N ARG A 45 21.03 -4.00 -6.37
CA ARG A 45 22.03 -3.57 -7.37
C ARG A 45 22.05 -4.48 -8.60
N TYR A 46 22.04 -5.80 -8.38
CA TYR A 46 21.98 -6.77 -9.49
C TYR A 46 20.69 -6.61 -10.34
N GLU A 47 19.53 -6.37 -9.71
CA GLU A 47 18.25 -6.14 -10.42
C GLU A 47 18.19 -4.81 -11.20
N LYS A 48 19.01 -3.83 -10.81
CA LYS A 48 19.04 -2.48 -11.39
C LYS A 48 20.02 -2.37 -12.57
N ASP A 49 21.12 -3.12 -12.50
CA ASP A 49 22.17 -3.11 -13.52
C ASP A 49 21.89 -4.09 -14.68
N ASN A 50 21.08 -5.14 -14.45
CA ASN A 50 20.73 -6.13 -15.48
C ASN A 50 19.46 -5.74 -16.26
N LYS A 51 19.62 -5.57 -17.58
CA LYS A 51 18.52 -5.42 -18.53
C LYS A 51 17.95 -6.82 -18.86
N HIS A 52 17.14 -7.37 -17.95
CA HIS A 52 16.39 -8.60 -18.24
C HIS A 52 15.51 -8.40 -19.47
N LYS A 53 15.84 -9.09 -20.56
CA LYS A 53 15.18 -8.95 -21.86
C LYS A 53 14.01 -9.91 -21.97
N ASP A 54 12.94 -9.44 -22.60
CA ASP A 54 11.73 -10.18 -22.99
C ASP A 54 10.90 -10.81 -21.83
N LEU A 55 10.20 -9.95 -21.09
CA LEU A 55 9.32 -10.32 -19.98
C LEU A 55 8.12 -11.19 -20.43
N ASP A 56 7.77 -11.13 -21.72
CA ASP A 56 6.63 -11.82 -22.33
C ASP A 56 7.00 -13.17 -22.96
N ARG A 57 8.23 -13.66 -22.72
CA ARG A 57 8.68 -14.95 -23.27
C ARG A 57 7.69 -16.07 -22.89
N PRO A 58 7.13 -16.79 -23.89
CA PRO A 58 6.22 -17.90 -23.63
C PRO A 58 6.99 -19.07 -23.01
N ILE A 59 6.32 -19.79 -22.10
CA ILE A 59 6.86 -21.00 -21.49
C ILE A 59 7.06 -22.04 -22.59
N GLN A 60 8.27 -22.63 -22.65
CA GLN A 60 8.59 -23.67 -23.62
C GLN A 60 8.21 -25.05 -23.07
N GLN A 61 7.82 -25.97 -23.95
CA GLN A 61 7.30 -27.29 -23.57
C GLN A 61 8.33 -28.18 -22.85
N ASP A 62 9.62 -27.93 -23.05
CA ASP A 62 10.74 -28.68 -22.47
C ASP A 62 11.24 -28.12 -21.14
N TRP A 63 10.71 -26.98 -20.68
CA TRP A 63 11.06 -26.42 -19.39
C TRP A 63 10.43 -27.21 -18.25
N LEU A 64 11.19 -27.30 -17.16
CA LEU A 64 10.75 -27.84 -15.90
C LEU A 64 10.43 -26.68 -14.95
N ALA A 65 9.55 -26.93 -13.98
CA ALA A 65 9.19 -25.93 -13.00
C ALA A 65 9.10 -26.52 -11.59
N THR A 66 9.52 -25.72 -10.63
CA THR A 66 9.31 -25.95 -9.19
C THR A 66 8.49 -24.80 -8.65
N LYS A 67 7.36 -25.13 -7.99
CA LYS A 67 6.50 -24.15 -7.32
C LYS A 67 6.70 -24.24 -5.81
N GLY A 68 7.08 -23.15 -5.18
CA GLY A 68 7.46 -23.16 -3.77
C GLY A 68 7.85 -21.79 -3.23
N THR A 69 8.79 -21.76 -2.29
CA THR A 69 9.31 -20.52 -1.70
C THR A 69 10.80 -20.36 -2.00
N MET A 70 11.29 -19.12 -2.02
CA MET A 70 12.71 -18.83 -2.13
C MET A 70 13.36 -18.71 -0.75
N GLU A 71 14.38 -19.53 -0.50
CA GLU A 71 15.07 -19.53 0.79
C GLU A 71 16.13 -18.43 0.87
N GLU A 72 16.91 -18.27 -0.20
CA GLU A 72 18.06 -17.38 -0.23
C GLU A 72 18.41 -16.96 -1.67
N ILE A 73 18.90 -15.72 -1.83
CA ILE A 73 19.60 -15.26 -3.04
C ILE A 73 21.08 -15.08 -2.67
N ARG A 74 21.95 -15.86 -3.31
CA ARG A 74 23.41 -15.79 -3.12
C ARG A 74 24.03 -15.06 -4.29
N ILE A 75 24.81 -14.02 -4.00
CA ILE A 75 25.53 -13.24 -5.02
C ILE A 75 27.02 -13.31 -4.70
N ASN A 76 27.75 -14.03 -5.54
CA ASN A 76 29.19 -14.23 -5.40
C ASN A 76 29.90 -13.75 -6.67
N LYS A 77 31.22 -13.91 -6.73
CA LYS A 77 32.03 -13.59 -7.93
C LYS A 77 31.59 -14.38 -9.17
N ASP A 78 30.97 -15.54 -8.96
CA ASP A 78 30.57 -16.48 -10.01
C ASP A 78 29.16 -16.20 -10.57
N GLY A 79 28.41 -15.27 -9.95
CA GLY A 79 27.06 -14.90 -10.39
C GLY A 79 26.05 -14.84 -9.25
N ALA A 80 24.78 -14.64 -9.63
CA ALA A 80 23.65 -14.65 -8.73
C ALA A 80 22.91 -15.98 -8.82
N TYR A 81 22.59 -16.57 -7.67
CA TYR A 81 21.91 -17.85 -7.55
C TYR A 81 20.73 -17.75 -6.61
N VAL A 82 19.65 -18.47 -6.91
CA VAL A 82 18.46 -18.56 -6.07
C VAL A 82 18.18 -20.02 -5.72
N THR A 83 17.81 -20.28 -4.46
CA THR A 83 17.36 -21.62 -4.03
C THR A 83 15.84 -21.61 -3.90
N VAL A 84 15.18 -22.51 -4.63
CA VAL A 84 13.73 -22.68 -4.62
C VAL A 84 13.39 -24.05 -4.07
N THR A 85 12.54 -24.09 -3.04
CA THR A 85 12.10 -25.31 -2.37
C THR A 85 10.58 -25.37 -2.38
N GLY A 86 10.03 -26.48 -2.86
CA GLY A 86 8.59 -26.72 -2.96
C GLY A 86 8.28 -28.01 -3.70
N GLU A 87 7.30 -27.95 -4.59
CA GLU A 87 6.81 -29.10 -5.37
C GLU A 87 7.23 -28.96 -6.84
N GLY A 88 7.82 -30.02 -7.39
CA GLY A 88 8.03 -30.14 -8.84
C GLY A 88 6.69 -30.18 -9.60
N VAL A 89 6.49 -29.27 -10.55
CA VAL A 89 5.23 -29.16 -11.31
C VAL A 89 5.07 -30.34 -12.29
N GLN A 90 6.17 -30.83 -12.84
CA GLN A 90 6.22 -32.01 -13.70
C GLN A 90 6.79 -33.20 -12.93
N ALA A 91 6.46 -34.43 -13.36
CA ALA A 91 6.93 -35.67 -12.72
C ALA A 91 8.47 -35.83 -12.68
N ASN A 92 9.20 -35.13 -13.56
CA ASN A 92 10.67 -35.13 -13.61
C ASN A 92 11.29 -33.81 -13.09
N ALA A 93 10.48 -32.88 -12.60
CA ALA A 93 10.97 -31.70 -11.90
C ALA A 93 11.46 -32.07 -10.50
N GLN A 94 12.26 -31.20 -9.89
CA GLN A 94 12.86 -31.44 -8.58
C GLN A 94 12.14 -30.57 -7.55
N ASP A 95 11.97 -31.09 -6.34
CA ASP A 95 11.35 -30.35 -5.23
C ASP A 95 12.25 -29.22 -4.70
N THR A 96 13.56 -29.39 -4.83
CA THR A 96 14.56 -28.37 -4.46
C THR A 96 15.56 -28.17 -5.57
N VAL A 97 15.71 -26.92 -6.03
CA VAL A 97 16.64 -26.54 -7.10
C VAL A 97 17.43 -25.29 -6.73
N VAL A 98 18.69 -25.25 -7.16
CA VAL A 98 19.50 -24.03 -7.15
C VAL A 98 19.66 -23.53 -8.58
N LEU A 99 19.18 -22.33 -8.84
CA LEU A 99 19.15 -21.77 -10.19
C LEU A 99 20.06 -20.56 -10.32
N ALA A 100 20.92 -20.58 -11.33
CA ALA A 100 21.67 -19.41 -11.75
C ALA A 100 20.73 -18.39 -12.40
N LEU A 101 20.81 -17.15 -11.95
CA LEU A 101 20.17 -15.99 -12.58
C LEU A 101 21.15 -15.42 -13.61
N THR A 102 20.71 -15.31 -14.85
CA THR A 102 21.46 -14.73 -15.96
C THR A 102 20.75 -13.49 -16.49
N GLU A 103 21.37 -12.79 -17.43
CA GLU A 103 20.72 -11.65 -18.12
C GLU A 103 19.44 -12.08 -18.87
N ASP A 104 19.36 -13.34 -19.28
CA ASP A 104 18.24 -13.92 -20.00
C ASP A 104 17.12 -14.46 -19.09
N THR A 105 17.35 -14.51 -17.77
CA THR A 105 16.31 -14.94 -16.82
C THR A 105 15.20 -13.88 -16.74
N ALA A 106 13.99 -14.24 -17.14
CA ALA A 106 12.82 -13.36 -17.03
C ALA A 106 12.27 -13.37 -15.60
N ILE A 107 12.25 -12.24 -14.91
CA ILE A 107 11.72 -12.12 -13.54
C ILE A 107 10.43 -11.31 -13.58
N VAL A 108 9.29 -11.98 -13.37
CA VAL A 108 7.95 -11.39 -13.49
C VAL A 108 7.04 -11.72 -12.31
N ASP A 109 5.97 -10.96 -12.16
CA ASP A 109 4.85 -11.26 -11.27
C ASP A 109 3.83 -12.19 -11.97
N GLN A 110 2.80 -12.61 -11.24
CA GLN A 110 1.72 -13.44 -11.77
C GLN A 110 0.95 -12.81 -12.95
N ASN A 111 1.14 -11.51 -13.21
CA ASN A 111 0.51 -10.75 -14.29
C ASN A 111 1.49 -10.43 -15.45
N GLY A 112 2.72 -10.96 -15.42
CA GLY A 112 3.73 -10.76 -16.45
C GLY A 112 4.53 -9.46 -16.36
N LYS A 113 4.39 -8.67 -15.28
CA LYS A 113 5.19 -7.44 -15.09
C LYS A 113 6.48 -7.75 -14.34
N LYS A 114 7.53 -6.93 -14.50
CA LYS A 114 8.80 -7.08 -13.76
C LYS A 114 8.56 -7.23 -12.23
N ALA A 115 9.15 -8.24 -11.62
CA ALA A 115 9.08 -8.49 -10.18
C ALA A 115 10.43 -8.27 -9.48
N HIS A 116 10.35 -8.12 -8.16
CA HIS A 116 11.50 -7.95 -7.26
C HIS A 116 11.70 -9.22 -6.42
N LEU A 117 12.81 -9.93 -6.64
CA LEU A 117 13.09 -11.20 -5.96
C LEU A 117 13.39 -10.99 -4.48
N HIS A 118 14.03 -9.87 -4.12
CA HIS A 118 14.35 -9.55 -2.73
C HIS A 118 13.11 -9.50 -1.83
N GLN A 119 11.98 -9.02 -2.36
CA GLN A 119 10.71 -8.93 -1.62
C GLN A 119 10.14 -10.32 -1.37
N ALA A 120 10.17 -11.16 -2.39
CA ALA A 120 9.66 -12.52 -2.32
C ALA A 120 10.44 -13.38 -1.32
N VAL A 121 11.76 -13.25 -1.24
CA VAL A 121 12.57 -13.90 -0.19
C VAL A 121 12.19 -13.38 1.20
N LYS A 122 12.15 -12.05 1.38
CA LYS A 122 11.89 -11.44 2.68
C LYS A 122 10.49 -11.75 3.23
N LYS A 123 9.50 -11.87 2.34
CA LYS A 123 8.09 -12.05 2.69
C LYS A 123 7.62 -13.50 2.56
N GLY A 124 8.49 -14.42 2.13
CA GLY A 124 8.13 -15.83 1.92
C GLY A 124 7.04 -16.02 0.87
N TRP A 125 7.07 -15.22 -0.20
CA TRP A 125 6.06 -15.32 -1.26
C TRP A 125 6.23 -16.60 -2.07
N THR A 126 5.12 -17.10 -2.59
CA THR A 126 5.12 -18.24 -3.50
C THR A 126 5.80 -17.81 -4.81
N VAL A 127 6.65 -18.68 -5.34
CA VAL A 127 7.28 -18.52 -6.64
C VAL A 127 7.10 -19.77 -7.48
N THR A 128 7.00 -19.59 -8.79
CA THR A 128 7.18 -20.66 -9.76
C THR A 128 8.44 -20.37 -10.55
N ALA A 129 9.45 -21.22 -10.39
CA ALA A 129 10.71 -21.09 -11.09
C ALA A 129 10.77 -22.08 -12.25
N TRP A 130 10.81 -21.55 -13.47
CA TRP A 130 11.00 -22.29 -14.71
C TRP A 130 12.48 -22.35 -15.05
N TYR A 131 12.95 -23.54 -15.43
CA TYR A 131 14.34 -23.80 -15.75
C TYR A 131 14.47 -24.86 -16.83
N GLY A 132 15.57 -24.81 -17.57
CA GLY A 132 15.85 -25.77 -18.64
C GLY A 132 16.04 -27.21 -18.11
N PRO A 133 15.89 -28.23 -18.98
CA PRO A 133 15.96 -29.64 -18.58
C PRO A 133 17.37 -30.12 -18.22
N LYS A 134 18.41 -29.29 -18.44
CA LYS A 134 19.80 -29.63 -18.15
C LYS A 134 20.15 -29.23 -16.72
N LEU A 135 20.11 -30.21 -15.81
CA LEU A 135 20.51 -30.05 -14.42
C LEU A 135 21.81 -30.80 -14.12
N THR A 136 22.57 -30.32 -13.12
CA THR A 136 23.68 -31.06 -12.53
C THR A 136 23.16 -32.28 -11.74
N ARG A 137 24.06 -33.24 -11.47
CA ARG A 137 23.74 -34.44 -10.67
C ARG A 137 23.98 -34.24 -9.16
N SER A 138 24.07 -32.99 -8.70
CA SER A 138 24.27 -32.66 -7.29
C SER A 138 22.95 -32.69 -6.50
N ILE A 139 23.04 -32.61 -5.17
CA ILE A 139 21.88 -32.49 -4.27
C ILE A 139 22.06 -31.23 -3.41
N PRO A 140 21.22 -30.18 -3.56
CA PRO A 140 20.18 -30.04 -4.58
C PRO A 140 20.72 -29.96 -6.02
N ALA A 141 19.87 -30.27 -6.99
CA ALA A 141 20.22 -30.16 -8.41
C ALA A 141 20.39 -28.68 -8.80
N GLN A 142 21.34 -28.39 -9.69
CA GLN A 142 21.66 -27.03 -10.11
C GLN A 142 21.40 -26.83 -11.60
N GLY A 143 20.90 -25.66 -11.98
CA GLY A 143 20.58 -25.33 -13.37
C GLY A 143 20.54 -23.83 -13.63
N THR A 144 20.04 -23.44 -14.80
CA THR A 144 19.83 -22.03 -15.18
C THR A 144 18.35 -21.69 -15.13
N ALA A 145 18.01 -20.56 -14.49
CA ALA A 145 16.64 -20.06 -14.48
C ALA A 145 16.30 -19.44 -15.84
N GLU A 146 15.18 -19.88 -16.41
CA GLU A 146 14.62 -19.30 -17.64
C GLU A 146 13.60 -18.21 -17.30
N LYS A 147 12.70 -18.49 -16.35
CA LYS A 147 11.67 -17.54 -15.90
C LYS A 147 11.31 -17.76 -14.44
N ILE A 148 11.28 -16.71 -13.65
CA ILE A 148 10.77 -16.75 -12.27
C ILE A 148 9.49 -15.93 -12.23
N VAL A 149 8.40 -16.60 -11.87
CA VAL A 149 7.09 -15.96 -11.63
C VAL A 149 6.90 -15.85 -10.13
N VAL A 150 6.84 -14.63 -9.63
CA VAL A 150 6.56 -14.34 -8.22
C VAL A 150 5.06 -14.17 -8.05
N GLU A 151 4.44 -15.08 -7.31
CA GLU A 151 3.04 -14.96 -6.88
C GLU A 151 3.03 -14.08 -5.64
N ARG A 152 2.77 -12.78 -5.86
CA ARG A 152 2.55 -11.88 -4.73
C ARG A 152 1.20 -12.24 -4.12
N PRO A 153 1.11 -12.67 -2.85
CA PRO A 153 -0.16 -12.69 -2.17
C PRO A 153 -0.75 -11.29 -2.30
N SER A 154 -2.05 -11.19 -2.62
CA SER A 154 -2.77 -9.92 -2.64
C SER A 154 -2.71 -9.28 -1.26
N ASN A 155 -1.61 -8.61 -0.97
CA ASN A 155 -1.54 -7.54 -0.01
C ASN A 155 -2.01 -6.35 -0.84
N GLY A 156 -3.17 -5.76 -0.51
CA GLY A 156 -3.90 -4.73 -1.26
C GLY A 156 -3.16 -3.41 -1.54
N ASN A 157 -1.89 -3.46 -1.95
CA ASN A 157 -0.98 -2.36 -2.20
C ASN A 157 -0.29 -2.45 -3.58
N ASP A 158 -0.59 -3.47 -4.40
CA ASP A 158 -0.12 -3.59 -5.80
C ASP A 158 -1.26 -3.45 -6.83
N GLU A 159 -2.40 -2.87 -6.43
CA GLU A 159 -3.59 -2.62 -7.28
C GLU A 159 -3.63 -1.25 -7.96
N HIS A 160 -2.55 -0.48 -8.00
CA HIS A 160 -2.57 0.87 -8.58
C HIS A 160 -2.78 0.96 -10.12
N LYS A 161 -3.19 -0.13 -10.80
CA LYS A 161 -3.70 -0.04 -12.18
C LYS A 161 -5.22 -0.08 -12.31
N ASN A 162 -5.97 -0.45 -11.28
CA ASN A 162 -7.44 -0.52 -11.33
C ASN A 162 -8.13 0.17 -10.13
N GLU A 163 -7.45 1.06 -9.42
CA GLU A 163 -8.08 1.86 -8.38
C GLU A 163 -8.53 3.20 -8.96
N LYS A 164 -9.78 3.57 -8.70
CA LYS A 164 -10.28 4.92 -8.91
C LYS A 164 -10.04 5.77 -7.67
N LYS A 165 -9.87 7.07 -7.90
CA LYS A 165 -9.78 8.09 -6.86
C LYS A 165 -11.02 8.96 -6.91
N THR A 166 -11.57 9.32 -5.76
CA THR A 166 -12.57 10.39 -5.66
C THR A 166 -12.34 11.22 -4.42
N ASP A 167 -12.60 12.52 -4.56
CA ASP A 167 -12.80 13.41 -3.43
C ASP A 167 -14.30 13.57 -3.21
N GLY A 168 -14.73 13.67 -1.95
CA GLY A 168 -16.13 13.82 -1.62
C GLY A 168 -16.39 13.98 -0.14
N ILE A 169 -17.67 14.09 0.20
CA ILE A 169 -18.14 14.22 1.58
C ILE A 169 -18.99 13.01 1.92
N ILE A 170 -18.73 12.44 3.10
CA ILE A 170 -19.52 11.33 3.63
C ILE A 170 -20.90 11.88 4.00
N VAL A 171 -21.94 11.44 3.30
CA VAL A 171 -23.33 11.83 3.61
C VAL A 171 -24.07 10.79 4.43
N ASN A 172 -23.59 9.55 4.39
CA ASN A 172 -24.10 8.45 5.20
C ASN A 172 -22.94 7.55 5.63
N ALA A 173 -22.74 7.41 6.93
CA ALA A 173 -21.72 6.57 7.54
C ALA A 173 -22.36 5.45 8.36
N SER A 174 -21.91 4.23 8.11
CA SER A 174 -22.21 3.04 8.89
C SER A 174 -20.93 2.25 9.14
N LYS A 175 -21.00 1.21 9.98
CA LYS A 175 -19.81 0.49 10.46
C LYS A 175 -18.96 -0.09 9.33
N ASP A 176 -19.61 -0.56 8.27
CA ASP A 176 -19.03 -1.32 7.16
C ASP A 176 -19.24 -0.63 5.80
N ARG A 177 -19.85 0.56 5.78
CA ARG A 177 -20.20 1.23 4.53
C ARG A 177 -20.33 2.74 4.71
N ILE A 178 -19.82 3.48 3.73
CA ILE A 178 -20.00 4.93 3.61
C ILE A 178 -20.55 5.30 2.24
N GLU A 179 -21.32 6.38 2.18
CA GLU A 179 -21.78 6.99 0.94
C GLU A 179 -21.06 8.32 0.75
N LEU A 180 -20.32 8.43 -0.35
CA LEU A 180 -19.60 9.63 -0.74
C LEU A 180 -20.39 10.38 -1.79
N LEU A 181 -20.61 11.67 -1.55
CA LEU A 181 -21.17 12.60 -2.50
C LEU A 181 -20.06 13.53 -3.02
N GLY A 182 -20.01 13.77 -4.33
CA GLY A 182 -18.92 14.50 -4.98
C GLY A 182 -19.05 14.43 -6.50
N GLU A 183 -17.95 14.64 -7.22
CA GLU A 183 -17.90 14.48 -8.69
C GLU A 183 -18.16 13.04 -9.12
N ASN A 184 -17.77 12.06 -8.29
CA ASN A 184 -18.05 10.65 -8.52
C ASN A 184 -18.75 10.07 -7.29
N PRO A 185 -20.07 10.27 -7.15
CA PRO A 185 -20.84 9.70 -6.05
C PRO A 185 -20.69 8.19 -6.04
N VAL A 186 -20.36 7.64 -4.89
CA VAL A 186 -20.04 6.22 -4.76
C VAL A 186 -20.34 5.74 -3.35
N ILE A 187 -20.84 4.53 -3.25
CA ILE A 187 -20.98 3.81 -1.98
C ILE A 187 -19.76 2.91 -1.82
N LEU A 188 -19.05 3.06 -0.72
CA LEU A 188 -17.85 2.29 -0.43
C LEU A 188 -18.06 1.36 0.76
N ASN A 189 -17.83 0.08 0.55
CA ASN A 189 -17.72 -0.89 1.65
C ASN A 189 -16.35 -0.75 2.30
N ILE A 190 -16.35 -0.77 3.64
CA ILE A 190 -15.18 -0.69 4.49
C ILE A 190 -14.89 -2.09 5.03
N THR A 191 -13.71 -2.63 4.72
CA THR A 191 -13.28 -3.95 5.16
C THR A 191 -12.06 -3.83 6.08
N ASP A 192 -11.61 -4.94 6.67
CA ASP A 192 -10.40 -4.96 7.49
C ASP A 192 -9.12 -4.62 6.70
N GLU A 193 -9.18 -4.69 5.37
CA GLU A 193 -8.09 -4.33 4.46
C GLU A 193 -8.08 -2.83 4.13
N THR A 194 -9.18 -2.11 4.38
CA THR A 194 -9.27 -0.68 4.08
C THR A 194 -8.31 0.13 4.95
N VAL A 195 -7.40 0.87 4.31
CA VAL A 195 -6.45 1.74 5.03
C VAL A 195 -7.07 3.11 5.29
N ILE A 196 -7.40 3.40 6.55
CA ILE A 196 -7.93 4.70 6.97
C ILE A 196 -6.81 5.51 7.62
N LYS A 197 -6.60 6.74 7.14
CA LYS A 197 -5.55 7.63 7.63
C LYS A 197 -5.96 9.10 7.59
N ASP A 198 -5.26 9.94 8.32
CA ASP A 198 -5.36 11.40 8.20
C ASP A 198 -4.48 11.93 7.04
N GLU A 199 -4.56 13.24 6.78
CA GLU A 199 -3.74 13.92 5.76
C GLU A 199 -2.23 13.84 6.03
N LYS A 200 -1.81 13.61 7.28
CA LYS A 200 -0.41 13.46 7.69
C LYS A 200 0.09 12.02 7.55
N GLY A 201 -0.81 11.08 7.21
CA GLY A 201 -0.52 9.66 7.06
C GLY A 201 -0.64 8.84 8.35
N ASN A 202 -1.12 9.43 9.45
CA ASN A 202 -1.36 8.70 10.69
C ASN A 202 -2.58 7.78 10.51
N LYS A 203 -2.46 6.53 10.96
CA LYS A 203 -3.55 5.56 10.89
C LYS A 203 -4.71 5.99 11.80
N LEU A 204 -5.93 5.98 11.27
CA LEU A 204 -7.17 6.23 11.99
C LEU A 204 -8.01 4.95 12.09
N THR A 205 -9.04 4.98 12.93
CA THR A 205 -10.06 3.92 13.02
C THR A 205 -11.29 4.29 12.19
N ALA A 206 -12.19 3.32 11.98
CA ALA A 206 -13.46 3.54 11.29
C ALA A 206 -14.33 4.61 11.97
N ASP A 207 -14.13 4.87 13.27
CA ASP A 207 -14.85 5.92 14.01
C ASP A 207 -14.59 7.34 13.47
N ALA A 208 -13.51 7.53 12.71
CA ALA A 208 -13.23 8.80 12.03
C ALA A 208 -14.14 9.03 10.80
N LEU A 209 -14.75 7.98 10.26
CA LEU A 209 -15.63 8.06 9.11
C LEU A 209 -17.05 8.42 9.57
N LYS A 210 -17.31 9.71 9.75
CA LYS A 210 -18.61 10.23 10.19
C LYS A 210 -19.29 11.02 9.07
N ASN A 211 -20.59 11.26 9.24
CA ASN A 211 -21.33 12.16 8.34
C ASN A 211 -20.71 13.56 8.34
N ASN A 212 -20.78 14.21 7.18
CA ASN A 212 -20.26 15.54 6.90
C ASN A 212 -18.74 15.64 7.04
N VAL A 213 -18.01 14.53 6.95
CA VAL A 213 -16.54 14.54 6.90
C VAL A 213 -16.09 14.51 5.45
N ARG A 214 -15.15 15.40 5.10
CA ARG A 214 -14.52 15.39 3.79
C ARG A 214 -13.44 14.33 3.74
N VAL A 215 -13.44 13.54 2.67
CA VAL A 215 -12.47 12.48 2.48
C VAL A 215 -11.97 12.42 1.04
N GLU A 216 -10.78 11.88 0.88
CA GLU A 216 -10.26 11.37 -0.39
C GLU A 216 -10.24 9.84 -0.31
N ALA A 217 -10.94 9.17 -1.22
CA ALA A 217 -11.02 7.72 -1.24
C ALA A 217 -10.37 7.14 -2.50
N ARG A 218 -9.64 6.04 -2.32
CA ARG A 218 -9.23 5.12 -3.39
C ARG A 218 -10.02 3.83 -3.25
N TYR A 219 -10.55 3.34 -4.37
CA TYR A 219 -11.44 2.18 -4.38
C TYR A 219 -11.32 1.41 -5.70
N SER A 220 -11.75 0.15 -5.71
CA SER A 220 -11.66 -0.69 -6.90
C SER A 220 -12.50 -0.15 -8.06
N ALA A 221 -11.95 -0.17 -9.26
CA ALA A 221 -12.68 0.14 -10.50
C ALA A 221 -13.75 -0.91 -10.82
N VAL A 222 -13.71 -2.09 -10.18
CA VAL A 222 -14.79 -3.08 -10.23
C VAL A 222 -15.91 -2.60 -9.32
N MET A 223 -17.05 -2.27 -9.92
CA MET A 223 -18.19 -1.66 -9.22
C MET A 223 -19.52 -2.23 -9.71
N THR A 224 -20.56 -2.12 -8.88
CA THR A 224 -21.93 -2.46 -9.29
C THR A 224 -22.45 -1.47 -10.32
N LYS A 225 -23.43 -1.91 -11.13
CA LYS A 225 -24.15 -1.04 -12.08
C LYS A 225 -25.34 -0.30 -11.44
N SER A 226 -25.32 -0.08 -10.13
CA SER A 226 -26.35 0.69 -9.41
C SER A 226 -26.08 2.19 -9.50
N LEU A 227 -27.03 3.00 -9.05
CA LEU A 227 -26.86 4.45 -8.90
C LEU A 227 -27.22 4.86 -7.46
N PRO A 228 -26.24 5.32 -6.64
CA PRO A 228 -24.81 5.35 -6.92
C PRO A 228 -24.18 3.94 -7.10
N PRO A 229 -23.04 3.82 -7.80
CA PRO A 229 -22.28 2.57 -7.88
C PRO A 229 -21.70 2.20 -6.51
N ILE A 230 -21.54 0.91 -6.26
CA ILE A 230 -20.99 0.34 -5.03
C ILE A 230 -19.65 -0.33 -5.33
N SER A 231 -18.63 -0.08 -4.50
CA SER A 231 -17.29 -0.70 -4.60
C SER A 231 -16.67 -0.90 -3.21
N ASN A 232 -15.50 -1.55 -3.14
CA ASN A 232 -14.73 -1.71 -1.90
C ASN A 232 -13.64 -0.62 -1.81
N ALA A 233 -13.50 -0.02 -0.63
CA ALA A 233 -12.46 0.96 -0.36
C ALA A 233 -11.10 0.31 -0.13
N ALA A 234 -10.09 0.75 -0.88
CA ALA A 234 -8.69 0.40 -0.66
C ALA A 234 -8.04 1.32 0.38
N SER A 235 -8.24 2.64 0.24
CA SER A 235 -7.77 3.61 1.23
C SER A 235 -8.68 4.83 1.33
N ILE A 236 -8.77 5.39 2.54
CA ILE A 236 -9.51 6.62 2.81
C ILE A 236 -8.61 7.56 3.59
N VAL A 237 -8.43 8.76 3.05
CA VAL A 237 -7.76 9.88 3.71
C VAL A 237 -8.83 10.80 4.26
N VAL A 238 -8.92 10.88 5.58
CA VAL A 238 -9.82 11.77 6.31
C VAL A 238 -9.19 13.15 6.34
N LYS A 239 -9.95 14.15 5.88
CA LYS A 239 -9.58 15.57 5.86
C LYS A 239 -10.33 16.30 6.98
N GLU A 240 -10.86 17.48 6.70
CA GLU A 240 -11.66 18.27 7.62
C GLU A 240 -13.11 17.79 7.80
N GLU A 241 -13.67 18.09 8.97
CA GLU A 241 -15.11 18.02 9.21
C GLU A 241 -15.80 19.26 8.61
N THR A 242 -17.02 19.05 8.10
CA THR A 242 -17.84 20.09 7.46
C THR A 242 -19.20 20.19 8.13
N VAL A 243 -19.87 21.31 7.91
CA VAL A 243 -21.25 21.54 8.31
C VAL A 243 -22.12 21.45 7.08
N ARG A 244 -23.15 20.62 7.15
CA ARG A 244 -24.15 20.46 6.08
C ARG A 244 -25.26 21.49 6.28
N GLN A 245 -25.46 22.34 5.28
CA GLN A 245 -26.52 23.33 5.24
C GLN A 245 -27.36 23.17 3.98
N THR A 246 -28.68 23.10 4.14
CA THR A 246 -29.65 23.13 3.05
C THR A 246 -30.18 24.54 2.84
N GLY A 247 -30.61 24.88 1.62
CA GLY A 247 -31.30 26.14 1.38
C GLY A 247 -31.52 26.49 -0.09
N THR A 248 -32.14 27.65 -0.31
CA THR A 248 -32.37 28.23 -1.65
C THR A 248 -31.40 29.37 -1.90
N ILE A 249 -30.75 29.38 -3.07
CA ILE A 249 -29.87 30.48 -3.45
C ILE A 249 -30.70 31.75 -3.61
N LEU A 250 -30.41 32.78 -2.81
CA LEU A 250 -31.02 34.10 -2.94
C LEU A 250 -30.32 34.90 -4.04
N ASN A 251 -28.98 34.91 -4.02
CA ASN A 251 -28.18 35.59 -5.02
C ASN A 251 -26.76 35.01 -5.08
N VAL A 252 -26.14 35.13 -6.26
CA VAL A 252 -24.75 34.76 -6.51
C VAL A 252 -23.99 36.00 -6.96
N ASN A 253 -22.93 36.37 -6.25
CA ASN A 253 -22.03 37.45 -6.63
C ASN A 253 -20.68 36.87 -7.05
N ALA A 254 -20.46 36.74 -8.35
CA ALA A 254 -19.20 36.25 -8.90
C ALA A 254 -18.22 37.40 -9.19
N LYS A 255 -16.94 37.20 -8.84
CA LYS A 255 -15.81 38.09 -9.10
C LYS A 255 -14.60 37.25 -9.51
N GLY A 256 -14.44 37.05 -10.83
CA GLY A 256 -13.37 36.18 -11.36
C GLY A 256 -13.56 34.74 -10.90
N ASP A 257 -12.53 34.16 -10.29
CA ASP A 257 -12.51 32.76 -9.82
C ASP A 257 -13.11 32.57 -8.41
N GLN A 258 -13.74 33.61 -7.85
CA GLN A 258 -14.39 33.58 -6.56
C GLN A 258 -15.85 34.01 -6.71
N ALA A 259 -16.73 33.44 -5.89
CA ALA A 259 -18.08 33.96 -5.73
C ALA A 259 -18.56 33.85 -4.29
N SER A 260 -19.57 34.65 -3.97
CA SER A 260 -20.34 34.51 -2.74
C SER A 260 -21.78 34.19 -3.07
N ILE A 261 -22.30 33.13 -2.44
CA ILE A 261 -23.68 32.70 -2.54
C ILE A 261 -24.37 33.09 -1.25
N ARG A 262 -25.37 33.96 -1.31
CA ARG A 262 -26.28 34.14 -0.18
C ARG A 262 -27.35 33.05 -0.25
N LEU A 263 -27.46 32.29 0.82
CA LEU A 263 -28.35 31.16 0.95
C LEU A 263 -29.41 31.48 2.02
N ASP A 264 -30.68 31.33 1.64
CA ASP A 264 -31.80 31.25 2.57
C ASP A 264 -31.77 29.86 3.21
N ALA A 265 -31.29 29.80 4.45
CA ALA A 265 -31.04 28.55 5.14
C ALA A 265 -32.37 27.83 5.42
N ASP A 266 -32.41 26.55 5.08
CA ASP A 266 -33.61 25.69 5.17
C ASP A 266 -34.80 26.15 4.32
N SER A 267 -34.59 27.15 3.44
CA SER A 267 -35.60 27.68 2.52
C SER A 267 -36.86 28.18 3.23
N ASP A 268 -36.72 28.75 4.43
CA ASP A 268 -37.82 29.18 5.29
C ASP A 268 -38.16 30.68 5.16
N GLY A 269 -37.36 31.44 4.40
CA GLY A 269 -37.51 32.88 4.22
C GLY A 269 -37.09 33.69 5.45
N ASN A 270 -36.48 33.06 6.46
CA ASN A 270 -36.04 33.71 7.68
C ASN A 270 -34.63 34.27 7.53
N THR A 271 -34.53 35.56 7.20
CA THR A 271 -33.21 36.20 6.97
C THR A 271 -32.22 36.16 8.14
N ASN A 272 -32.65 35.77 9.36
CA ASN A 272 -31.77 35.66 10.52
C ASN A 272 -30.88 34.41 10.51
N ASN A 273 -31.27 33.36 9.77
CA ASN A 273 -30.48 32.14 9.61
C ASN A 273 -29.70 32.12 8.29
N ASP A 274 -29.89 33.12 7.41
CA ASP A 274 -29.17 33.28 6.16
C ASP A 274 -27.67 33.10 6.36
N ILE A 275 -27.04 32.41 5.42
CA ILE A 275 -25.60 32.20 5.39
C ILE A 275 -25.04 32.64 4.06
N VAL A 276 -23.82 33.18 4.06
CA VAL A 276 -23.07 33.42 2.84
C VAL A 276 -21.99 32.36 2.68
N LEU A 277 -22.10 31.58 1.60
CA LEU A 277 -21.10 30.59 1.22
C LEU A 277 -20.10 31.24 0.25
N SER A 278 -18.85 31.32 0.68
CA SER A 278 -17.73 31.73 -0.16
C SER A 278 -17.23 30.52 -0.95
N ILE A 279 -17.19 30.65 -2.28
CA ILE A 279 -16.72 29.62 -3.20
C ILE A 279 -15.52 30.12 -4.00
N ASN A 280 -14.61 29.20 -4.31
CA ASN A 280 -13.44 29.46 -5.16
C ASN A 280 -13.21 28.26 -6.11
N LYS A 281 -12.07 28.24 -6.79
CA LYS A 281 -11.65 27.15 -7.69
C LYS A 281 -11.52 25.76 -7.04
N ASP A 282 -11.34 25.70 -5.72
CA ASP A 282 -11.16 24.46 -4.96
C ASP A 282 -12.51 23.95 -4.38
N THR A 283 -13.61 24.70 -4.59
CA THR A 283 -14.96 24.27 -4.25
C THR A 283 -15.51 23.33 -5.32
N THR A 284 -15.89 22.11 -4.93
CA THR A 284 -16.57 21.18 -5.84
C THR A 284 -18.03 21.59 -6.01
N ILE A 285 -18.48 21.81 -7.24
CA ILE A 285 -19.88 22.17 -7.54
C ILE A 285 -20.45 21.08 -8.45
N VAL A 286 -21.45 20.34 -7.95
CA VAL A 286 -22.00 19.16 -8.64
C VAL A 286 -23.52 19.11 -8.53
N THR A 287 -24.18 18.33 -9.38
CA THR A 287 -25.58 17.92 -9.18
C THR A 287 -25.65 16.75 -8.18
N LYS A 288 -26.86 16.37 -7.75
CA LYS A 288 -27.10 15.13 -6.98
C LYS A 288 -26.50 13.88 -7.63
N ASP A 289 -26.46 13.83 -8.96
CA ASP A 289 -25.93 12.69 -9.73
C ASP A 289 -24.41 12.75 -9.92
N GLY A 290 -23.74 13.77 -9.38
CA GLY A 290 -22.29 13.96 -9.49
C GLY A 290 -21.81 14.70 -10.73
N LYS A 291 -22.73 15.17 -11.58
CA LYS A 291 -22.34 15.97 -12.75
C LYS A 291 -21.76 17.30 -12.28
N GLU A 292 -20.50 17.55 -12.63
CA GLU A 292 -19.83 18.83 -12.37
C GLU A 292 -20.58 19.99 -13.04
N LEU A 293 -20.72 21.09 -12.31
CA LEU A 293 -21.31 22.34 -12.76
C LEU A 293 -20.30 23.47 -12.64
N LYS A 294 -20.33 24.38 -13.60
CA LYS A 294 -19.54 25.61 -13.52
C LYS A 294 -20.18 26.58 -12.53
N MET A 295 -19.36 27.42 -11.90
CA MET A 295 -19.82 28.51 -11.03
C MET A 295 -20.86 29.42 -11.71
N SER A 296 -20.74 29.65 -13.02
CA SER A 296 -21.69 30.43 -13.82
C SER A 296 -23.07 29.79 -13.99
N GLU A 297 -23.20 28.49 -13.71
CA GLU A 297 -24.45 27.76 -13.77
C GLU A 297 -25.26 27.88 -12.47
N LEU A 298 -24.66 28.40 -11.39
CA LEU A 298 -25.34 28.70 -10.14
C LEU A 298 -26.17 29.98 -10.28
N LYS A 299 -27.46 29.89 -9.93
CA LYS A 299 -28.45 30.96 -10.11
C LYS A 299 -29.37 31.04 -8.90
N ALA A 300 -29.91 32.24 -8.70
CA ALA A 300 -30.96 32.46 -7.71
C ALA A 300 -32.17 31.54 -7.98
N GLY A 301 -32.78 31.04 -6.90
CA GLY A 301 -33.92 30.13 -6.93
C GLY A 301 -33.56 28.64 -6.91
N GLN A 302 -32.30 28.27 -7.18
CA GLN A 302 -31.86 26.87 -7.08
C GLN A 302 -31.77 26.42 -5.63
N LYS A 303 -32.15 25.17 -5.35
CA LYS A 303 -31.95 24.55 -4.05
C LYS A 303 -30.61 23.83 -4.01
N ILE A 304 -29.86 24.06 -2.96
CA ILE A 304 -28.55 23.46 -2.79
C ILE A 304 -28.38 22.81 -1.41
N ILE A 305 -27.45 21.86 -1.34
CA ILE A 305 -26.80 21.43 -0.12
C ILE A 305 -25.38 21.99 -0.16
N GLY A 306 -25.06 22.90 0.75
CA GLY A 306 -23.71 23.40 0.96
C GLY A 306 -23.03 22.65 2.09
N PHE A 307 -21.83 22.15 1.84
CA PHE A 307 -20.95 21.64 2.88
C PHE A 307 -19.82 22.64 3.11
N HIS A 308 -19.84 23.30 4.27
CA HIS A 308 -18.96 24.41 4.57
C HIS A 308 -18.11 24.18 5.82
N ALA A 309 -17.11 25.04 6.01
CA ALA A 309 -16.24 24.96 7.17
C ALA A 309 -17.00 25.18 8.49
N GLN A 310 -16.56 24.49 9.54
CA GLN A 310 -17.10 24.68 10.90
C GLN A 310 -16.85 26.10 11.44
N ILE A 311 -15.82 26.76 10.92
CA ILE A 311 -15.51 28.15 11.25
C ILE A 311 -16.26 29.11 10.32
N MET A 312 -16.80 30.16 10.92
CA MET A 312 -17.60 31.18 10.23
C MET A 312 -17.23 32.57 10.74
N THR A 313 -17.53 33.60 9.96
CA THR A 313 -17.41 34.99 10.40
C THR A 313 -18.54 35.37 11.36
N MET A 314 -18.27 36.27 12.31
CA MET A 314 -19.27 36.81 13.23
C MET A 314 -20.08 37.98 12.62
N SER A 315 -20.27 38.00 11.31
CA SER A 315 -21.07 39.00 10.59
C SER A 315 -22.53 38.60 10.53
N LEU A 316 -23.40 39.53 10.11
CA LEU A 316 -24.80 39.24 9.77
C LEU A 316 -25.06 39.59 8.30
N PRO A 317 -25.33 38.60 7.41
CA PRO A 317 -25.29 37.16 7.67
C PRO A 317 -23.85 36.64 7.94
N PRO A 318 -23.69 35.52 8.67
CA PRO A 318 -22.40 34.86 8.83
C PRO A 318 -21.89 34.30 7.49
N MET A 319 -20.57 34.30 7.32
CA MET A 319 -19.93 33.83 6.09
C MET A 319 -19.03 32.63 6.37
N SER A 320 -19.04 31.62 5.49
CA SER A 320 -18.17 30.45 5.61
C SER A 320 -17.68 29.97 4.25
N TYR A 321 -16.53 29.31 4.22
CA TYR A 321 -15.98 28.70 3.01
C TYR A 321 -16.71 27.39 2.71
N ALA A 322 -17.21 27.22 1.49
CA ALA A 322 -17.82 25.98 1.05
C ALA A 322 -16.79 25.06 0.37
N TYR A 323 -16.67 23.84 0.88
CA TYR A 323 -15.88 22.78 0.27
C TYR A 323 -16.61 22.14 -0.90
N GLN A 324 -17.93 22.01 -0.78
CA GLN A 324 -18.77 21.40 -1.80
C GLN A 324 -20.16 22.01 -1.83
N ILE A 325 -20.68 22.24 -3.03
CA ILE A 325 -22.06 22.64 -3.31
C ILE A 325 -22.71 21.56 -4.16
N VAL A 326 -23.84 21.04 -3.70
CA VAL A 326 -24.65 20.08 -4.44
C VAL A 326 -25.96 20.73 -4.85
N VAL A 327 -26.15 20.92 -6.15
CA VAL A 327 -27.40 21.44 -6.71
C VAL A 327 -28.43 20.32 -6.75
N THR A 328 -29.57 20.59 -6.12
CA THR A 328 -30.60 19.60 -5.86
C THR A 328 -31.85 19.78 -6.70
N GLU A 329 -32.21 21.04 -7.00
CA GLU A 329 -33.36 21.50 -7.79
C GLU A 329 -33.05 22.87 -8.40
#